data_AF-A0A803MWH5-F1
#
_entry.id   AF-A0A803MWH5-F1
#
_cell.length_a   1.000
_cell.length_b   1.000
_cell.length_c   1.000
_cell.angle_alpha   90.00
_cell.angle_beta   90.00
_cell.angle_gamma   90.00
#
_symmetry.space_group_name_H-M   'P 1'
#
loop_
_entity.id
_entity.type
_entity.pdbx_description
1 polymer ?
#
loop_
_entity_poly.entity_id
_entity_poly.type
_entity_poly.pdbx_seq_one_letter_code
_entity_poly.pdbx_strand_id
1 'polypeptide(L)'
;MVTMITVGYGDLVPQSALSKVLACAFVFLGMALVGLVLSHGADYLVEKQQALLIRALQMRKRFQPSDVMKEIESGKVRYKCVVVALILFVLIISGIVFLIFVEKLDALDALYCVCVTMTSLGYGDFSFSTEGGRAFAVLWILMSTICLGQFFLYLAELNTESSQNALIKWVLTRRVTIVDLEAADMDNDGVVE
;
A
#
# COMPACT_ATOMS: atom_id res chain seq x y z
N MET A 1 6.96 -19.56 -11.87
CA MET A 1 6.24 -18.28 -11.62
C MET A 1 6.26 -17.89 -10.15
N VAL A 2 6.03 -18.82 -9.21
CA VAL A 2 6.13 -18.54 -7.75
C VAL A 2 7.51 -18.02 -7.31
N THR A 3 8.60 -18.46 -7.97
CA THR A 3 9.96 -17.93 -7.75
C THR A 3 10.14 -16.47 -8.22
N MET A 4 9.33 -16.02 -9.18
CA MET A 4 9.39 -14.67 -9.74
C MET A 4 8.80 -13.61 -8.79
N ILE A 5 7.94 -14.05 -7.87
CA ILE A 5 7.28 -13.20 -6.85
C ILE A 5 7.97 -13.36 -5.48
N THR A 6 9.22 -13.84 -5.49
CA THR A 6 10.10 -14.07 -4.33
C THR A 6 9.57 -15.01 -3.22
N VAL A 7 8.38 -15.60 -3.36
CA VAL A 7 7.81 -16.53 -2.36
C VAL A 7 8.57 -17.86 -2.34
N GLY A 8 8.82 -18.46 -3.49
CA GLY A 8 9.62 -19.69 -3.63
C GLY A 8 9.33 -20.82 -2.63
N TYR A 9 8.16 -21.49 -2.71
CA TYR A 9 7.80 -22.61 -1.82
C TYR A 9 8.78 -23.81 -1.81
N GLY A 10 9.72 -23.89 -2.75
CA GLY A 10 10.73 -24.96 -2.79
C GLY A 10 10.24 -26.33 -3.28
N ASP A 11 8.97 -26.44 -3.68
CA ASP A 11 8.34 -27.66 -4.21
C ASP A 11 8.77 -27.98 -5.66
N LEU A 12 9.06 -26.95 -6.46
CA LEU A 12 9.47 -27.04 -7.86
C LEU A 12 10.81 -26.32 -8.08
N VAL A 13 11.91 -27.09 -8.06
CA VAL A 13 13.27 -26.56 -8.16
C VAL A 13 13.93 -26.98 -9.49
N PRO A 14 14.50 -26.06 -10.29
CA PRO A 14 15.19 -26.40 -11.52
C PRO A 14 16.47 -27.21 -11.24
N GLN A 15 16.54 -28.45 -11.74
CA GLN A 15 17.70 -29.32 -11.51
C GLN A 15 18.82 -29.14 -12.56
N SER A 16 18.50 -28.75 -13.79
CA SER A 16 19.48 -28.61 -14.88
C SER A 16 20.11 -27.21 -14.95
N ALA A 17 21.40 -27.12 -15.31
CA ALA A 17 22.13 -25.85 -15.43
C ALA A 17 21.43 -24.83 -16.34
N LEU A 18 20.90 -25.29 -17.49
CA LEU A 18 20.17 -24.44 -18.43
C LEU A 18 18.85 -23.91 -17.83
N SER A 19 18.11 -24.75 -17.09
CA SER A 19 16.89 -24.32 -16.41
C SER A 19 17.13 -23.30 -15.29
N LYS A 20 18.31 -23.34 -14.64
CA LYS A 20 18.71 -22.35 -13.63
C LYS A 20 19.01 -20.99 -14.26
N VAL A 21 19.74 -20.96 -15.38
CA VAL A 21 20.05 -19.70 -16.09
C VAL A 21 18.79 -19.04 -16.65
N LEU A 22 17.90 -19.84 -17.26
CA LEU A 22 16.61 -19.34 -17.74
C LEU A 22 15.73 -18.84 -16.59
N ALA A 23 15.72 -19.54 -15.45
CA ALA A 23 15.00 -19.08 -14.26
C ALA A 23 15.53 -17.72 -13.78
N CYS A 24 16.84 -17.50 -13.76
CA CYS A 24 17.43 -16.21 -13.39
C CYS A 24 16.96 -15.09 -14.33
N ALA A 25 17.03 -15.28 -15.64
CA ALA A 25 16.58 -14.27 -16.61
C ALA A 25 15.08 -13.95 -16.47
N PHE A 26 14.27 -14.97 -16.24
CA PHE A 26 12.83 -14.84 -16.06
C PHE A 26 12.45 -14.09 -14.77
N VAL A 27 13.18 -14.29 -13.68
CA VAL A 27 12.99 -13.56 -12.41
C VAL A 27 13.17 -12.06 -12.60
N PHE A 28 14.26 -11.63 -13.25
CA PHE A 28 14.52 -10.20 -13.49
C PHE A 28 13.47 -9.55 -14.40
N LEU A 29 13.11 -10.23 -15.49
CA LEU A 29 12.10 -9.72 -16.41
C LEU A 29 10.73 -9.61 -15.73
N GLY A 30 10.36 -10.61 -14.93
CA GLY A 30 9.14 -10.63 -14.14
C GLY A 30 9.04 -9.52 -13.12
N MET A 31 10.10 -9.29 -12.35
CA MET A 31 10.17 -8.21 -11.37
C MET A 31 9.99 -6.82 -12.02
N ALA A 32 10.60 -6.60 -13.20
CA ALA A 32 10.44 -5.36 -13.95
C ALA A 32 8.98 -5.16 -14.42
N LEU A 33 8.34 -6.22 -14.91
CA LEU A 33 6.96 -6.21 -15.39
C LEU A 33 5.97 -5.96 -14.23
N VAL A 34 6.19 -6.61 -13.08
CA VAL A 34 5.41 -6.37 -11.85
C VAL A 34 5.55 -4.93 -11.39
N GLY A 35 6.76 -4.36 -11.42
CA GLY A 35 7.00 -2.95 -11.07
C GLY A 35 6.25 -1.97 -11.98
N LEU A 36 6.20 -2.23 -13.28
CA LEU A 36 5.46 -1.38 -14.25
C LEU A 36 3.95 -1.44 -14.03
N VAL A 37 3.40 -2.63 -13.82
CA VAL A 37 1.96 -2.82 -13.50
C VAL A 37 1.63 -2.15 -12.16
N LEU A 38 2.55 -2.22 -11.18
CA LEU A 38 2.40 -1.57 -9.88
C LEU A 38 2.33 -0.04 -10.01
N SER A 39 3.19 0.56 -10.85
CA SER A 39 3.17 2.01 -11.11
C SER A 39 1.86 2.45 -11.75
N HIS A 40 1.44 1.79 -12.84
CA HIS A 40 0.20 2.15 -13.52
C HIS A 40 -1.06 1.85 -12.70
N GLY A 41 -1.06 0.74 -11.95
CA GLY A 41 -2.17 0.34 -11.10
C GLY A 41 -2.37 1.27 -9.91
N ALA A 42 -1.28 1.75 -9.29
CA ALA A 42 -1.30 2.75 -8.22
C ALA A 42 -1.99 4.03 -8.69
N ASP A 43 -1.55 4.58 -9.82
CA ASP A 43 -2.04 5.84 -10.35
C ASP A 43 -3.53 5.73 -10.73
N TYR A 44 -3.93 4.62 -11.33
CA TYR A 44 -5.32 4.37 -11.71
C TYR A 44 -6.27 4.21 -10.51
N LEU A 45 -5.87 3.47 -9.47
CA LEU A 45 -6.67 3.30 -8.25
C LEU A 45 -6.83 4.63 -7.51
N VAL A 46 -5.74 5.40 -7.42
CA VAL A 46 -5.73 6.72 -6.79
C VAL A 46 -6.65 7.68 -7.55
N GLU A 47 -6.56 7.78 -8.88
CA GLU A 47 -7.42 8.68 -9.67
C GLU A 47 -8.91 8.33 -9.57
N LYS A 48 -9.27 7.05 -9.66
CA LYS A 48 -10.67 6.60 -9.58
C LYS A 48 -11.30 6.89 -8.22
N GLN A 49 -10.53 6.74 -7.13
CA GLN A 49 -11.03 6.98 -5.79
C GLN A 49 -11.11 8.46 -5.44
N GLN A 50 -10.17 9.27 -5.93
CA GLN A 50 -10.26 10.73 -5.83
C GLN A 50 -11.52 11.27 -6.51
N ALA A 51 -11.89 10.73 -7.69
CA ALA A 51 -13.10 11.15 -8.40
C ALA A 51 -14.41 10.82 -7.66
N LEU A 52 -14.48 9.66 -6.98
CA LEU A 52 -15.66 9.25 -6.21
C LEU A 52 -15.79 10.02 -4.89
N LEU A 53 -14.68 10.25 -4.19
CA LEU A 53 -14.66 11.02 -2.94
C LEU A 53 -15.06 12.49 -3.19
N ILE A 54 -14.55 13.11 -4.25
CA ILE A 54 -14.90 14.49 -4.63
C ILE A 54 -16.40 14.59 -4.94
N ARG A 55 -16.97 13.62 -5.65
CA ARG A 55 -18.41 13.57 -5.94
C ARG A 55 -19.26 13.35 -4.68
N ALA A 56 -18.82 12.51 -3.75
CA ALA A 56 -19.52 12.27 -2.48
C ALA A 56 -19.52 13.51 -1.56
N LEU A 57 -18.41 14.25 -1.52
CA LEU A 57 -18.30 15.48 -0.74
C LEU A 57 -19.11 16.63 -1.35
N GLN A 58 -19.17 16.73 -2.69
CA GLN A 58 -20.03 17.71 -3.38
C GLN A 58 -21.53 17.51 -3.12
N MET A 59 -21.97 16.27 -2.91
CA MET A 59 -23.37 15.96 -2.56
C MET A 59 -23.75 16.41 -1.15
N ARG A 60 -22.78 16.63 -0.25
CA ARG A 60 -22.97 17.07 1.13
C ARG A 60 -22.69 18.57 1.27
N LYS A 61 -23.50 19.42 0.63
CA LYS A 61 -23.36 20.89 0.64
C LYS A 61 -23.19 21.48 2.07
N ARG A 62 -21.99 21.97 2.40
CA ARG A 62 -21.78 23.21 3.20
C ARG A 62 -20.33 23.72 3.36
N PHE A 63 -19.35 23.20 2.64
CA PHE A 63 -17.96 23.66 2.80
C PHE A 63 -17.43 24.41 1.57
N GLN A 64 -16.70 25.50 1.83
CA GLN A 64 -15.94 26.24 0.83
C GLN A 64 -15.03 25.28 0.05
N PRO A 65 -14.96 25.36 -1.29
CA PRO A 65 -14.13 24.45 -2.10
C PRO A 65 -12.64 24.49 -1.72
N SER A 66 -12.16 25.59 -1.15
CA SER A 66 -10.81 25.78 -0.60
C SER A 66 -10.53 24.97 0.67
N ASP A 67 -11.49 24.89 1.59
CA ASP A 67 -11.34 24.15 2.85
C ASP A 67 -11.49 22.65 2.64
N VAL A 68 -12.38 22.23 1.73
CA VAL A 68 -12.50 20.84 1.29
C VAL A 68 -11.23 20.37 0.59
N MET A 69 -10.61 21.20 -0.25
CA MET A 69 -9.35 20.84 -0.90
C MET A 69 -8.22 20.67 0.12
N LYS A 70 -8.13 21.57 1.12
CA LYS A 70 -7.12 21.49 2.20
C LYS A 70 -7.34 20.28 3.12
N GLU A 71 -8.58 19.93 3.47
CA GLU A 71 -8.87 18.70 4.24
C GLU A 71 -8.59 17.43 3.43
N ILE A 72 -8.97 17.41 2.14
CA ILE A 72 -8.66 16.28 1.24
C ILE A 72 -7.15 16.13 1.09
N GLU A 73 -6.38 17.22 1.01
CA GLU A 73 -4.93 17.22 0.86
C GLU A 73 -4.22 16.76 2.14
N SER A 74 -4.66 17.23 3.32
CA SER A 74 -4.12 16.79 4.62
C SER A 74 -4.54 15.35 5.00
N GLY A 75 -5.66 14.86 4.50
CA GLY A 75 -6.16 13.50 4.73
C GLY A 75 -5.80 12.50 3.63
N LYS A 76 -5.19 12.95 2.53
CA LYS A 76 -5.02 12.16 1.30
C LYS A 76 -4.24 10.88 1.54
N VAL A 77 -3.11 11.00 2.25
CA VAL A 77 -2.21 9.88 2.54
C VAL A 77 -2.89 8.90 3.51
N ARG A 78 -3.61 9.41 4.53
CA ARG A 78 -4.37 8.59 5.48
C ARG A 78 -5.48 7.80 4.78
N TYR A 79 -6.26 8.44 3.92
CA TYR A 79 -7.31 7.78 3.15
C TYR A 79 -6.73 6.69 2.22
N LYS A 80 -5.65 6.99 1.49
CA LYS A 80 -4.95 6.02 0.63
C LYS A 80 -4.49 4.80 1.42
N CYS A 81 -3.86 5.01 2.59
CA CYS A 81 -3.42 3.94 3.47
C CYS A 81 -4.60 3.07 3.95
N VAL A 82 -5.69 3.69 4.40
CA VAL A 82 -6.90 2.97 4.86
C VAL A 82 -7.52 2.14 3.73
N VAL A 83 -7.66 2.70 2.53
CA VAL A 83 -8.18 1.95 1.38
C VAL A 83 -7.31 0.74 1.07
N VAL A 84 -5.99 0.90 0.97
CA VAL A 84 -5.10 -0.22 0.64
C VAL A 84 -5.13 -1.27 1.74
N ALA A 85 -5.21 -0.87 3.01
CA ALA A 85 -5.40 -1.79 4.13
C ALA A 85 -6.72 -2.59 4.01
N LEU A 86 -7.81 -1.95 3.58
CA LEU A 86 -9.08 -2.63 3.32
C LEU A 86 -8.98 -3.62 2.15
N ILE A 87 -8.30 -3.25 1.07
CA ILE A 87 -8.07 -4.16 -0.08
C ILE A 87 -7.21 -5.36 0.34
N LEU A 88 -6.14 -5.13 1.12
CA LEU A 88 -5.33 -6.20 1.70
C LEU A 88 -6.16 -7.16 2.55
N PHE A 89 -7.04 -6.61 3.40
CA PHE A 89 -7.92 -7.42 4.23
C PHE A 89 -8.86 -8.31 3.40
N VAL A 90 -9.42 -7.78 2.31
CA VAL A 90 -10.23 -8.56 1.36
C VAL A 90 -9.41 -9.65 0.68
N LEU A 91 -8.16 -9.34 0.27
CA LEU A 91 -7.26 -10.32 -0.35
C LEU A 91 -6.92 -11.46 0.63
N ILE A 92 -6.67 -11.14 1.90
CA ILE A 92 -6.44 -12.15 2.96
C ILE A 92 -7.64 -13.07 3.11
N ILE A 93 -8.85 -12.50 3.27
CA ILE A 93 -10.08 -13.31 3.41
C ILE A 93 -10.29 -14.17 2.16
N SER A 94 -10.12 -13.61 0.96
CA SER A 94 -10.29 -14.38 -0.27
C SER A 94 -9.31 -15.56 -0.38
N GLY A 95 -8.07 -15.38 0.03
CA GLY A 95 -7.06 -16.44 0.07
C GLY A 95 -7.41 -17.55 1.07
N ILE A 96 -7.85 -17.17 2.27
CA ILE A 96 -8.24 -18.12 3.33
C ILE A 96 -9.43 -18.96 2.87
N VAL A 97 -10.49 -18.30 2.37
CA VAL A 97 -11.67 -18.98 1.85
C VAL A 97 -11.27 -19.94 0.73
N PHE A 98 -10.45 -19.50 -0.21
CA PHE A 98 -10.00 -20.35 -1.31
C PHE A 98 -9.24 -21.60 -0.82
N LEU A 99 -8.30 -21.45 0.12
CA LEU A 99 -7.53 -22.57 0.67
C LEU A 99 -8.40 -23.56 1.46
N ILE A 100 -9.40 -23.09 2.21
CA ILE A 100 -10.33 -23.97 2.94
C ILE A 100 -11.21 -24.76 1.95
N PHE A 101 -11.73 -24.11 0.90
CA PHE A 101 -12.66 -24.77 -0.04
C PHE A 101 -11.96 -25.68 -1.05
N VAL A 102 -10.80 -25.28 -1.56
CA VAL A 102 -10.11 -25.96 -2.67
C VAL A 102 -9.05 -26.93 -2.16
N GLU A 103 -8.18 -26.47 -1.25
CA GLU A 103 -7.08 -27.27 -0.71
C GLU A 103 -7.50 -28.04 0.56
N LYS A 104 -8.72 -27.80 1.08
CA LYS A 104 -9.28 -28.43 2.29
C LYS A 104 -8.38 -28.28 3.53
N LEU A 105 -7.66 -27.17 3.60
CA LEU A 105 -6.85 -26.82 4.77
C LEU A 105 -7.72 -26.38 5.94
N ASP A 106 -7.26 -26.62 7.16
CA ASP A 106 -7.90 -26.09 8.35
C ASP A 106 -7.79 -24.55 8.37
N ALA A 107 -8.69 -23.87 9.09
CA ALA A 107 -8.77 -22.41 9.04
C ALA A 107 -7.47 -21.73 9.53
N LEU A 108 -6.80 -22.33 10.52
CA LEU A 108 -5.53 -21.84 11.06
C LEU A 108 -4.38 -22.05 10.07
N ASP A 109 -4.30 -23.23 9.45
CA ASP A 109 -3.28 -23.56 8.45
C ASP A 109 -3.46 -22.72 7.18
N ALA A 110 -4.70 -22.47 6.78
CA ALA A 110 -5.03 -21.58 5.66
C ALA A 110 -4.62 -20.13 5.95
N LEU A 111 -4.92 -19.60 7.15
CA LEU A 111 -4.47 -18.26 7.57
C LEU A 111 -2.94 -18.17 7.58
N TYR A 112 -2.28 -19.18 8.15
CA TYR A 112 -0.84 -19.26 8.19
C TYR A 112 -0.24 -19.25 6.77
N CYS A 113 -0.76 -20.10 5.87
CA CYS A 113 -0.33 -20.16 4.47
C CYS A 113 -0.51 -18.80 3.78
N VAL A 114 -1.69 -18.16 3.90
CA VAL A 114 -1.93 -16.83 3.31
C VAL A 114 -0.92 -15.81 3.82
N CYS A 115 -0.68 -15.75 5.13
CA CYS A 115 0.28 -14.83 5.73
C CYS A 115 1.70 -15.07 5.22
N VAL A 116 2.17 -16.32 5.22
CA VAL A 116 3.51 -16.72 4.76
C VAL A 116 3.71 -16.42 3.28
N THR A 117 2.66 -16.62 2.46
CA THR A 117 2.70 -16.32 1.03
C THR A 117 2.67 -14.83 0.74
N MET A 118 1.78 -14.06 1.38
CA MET A 118 1.68 -12.62 1.15
C MET A 118 2.94 -11.88 1.61
N THR A 119 3.52 -12.29 2.74
CA THR A 119 4.78 -11.73 3.26
C THR A 119 6.01 -12.22 2.51
N SER A 120 5.85 -13.08 1.50
CA SER A 120 6.93 -13.70 0.72
C SER A 120 7.94 -14.50 1.55
N LEU A 121 7.54 -15.00 2.73
CA LEU A 121 8.35 -15.92 3.54
C LEU A 121 8.44 -17.30 2.88
N GLY A 122 7.31 -17.81 2.40
CA GLY A 122 7.22 -19.01 1.57
C GLY A 122 7.91 -20.25 2.15
N TYR A 123 7.68 -20.58 3.42
CA TYR A 123 8.31 -21.73 4.08
C TYR A 123 8.08 -23.09 3.40
N GLY A 124 7.01 -23.22 2.61
CA GLY A 124 6.77 -24.39 1.76
C GLY A 124 6.12 -25.58 2.46
N ASP A 125 5.73 -25.41 3.72
CA ASP A 125 4.97 -26.37 4.52
C ASP A 125 3.50 -26.50 4.06
N PHE A 126 2.90 -25.38 3.66
CA PHE A 126 1.61 -25.35 2.97
C PHE A 126 1.73 -24.62 1.64
N SER A 127 1.13 -25.18 0.58
CA SER A 127 1.17 -24.59 -0.75
C SER A 127 -0.08 -24.93 -1.57
N PHE A 128 -0.35 -24.07 -2.56
CA PHE A 128 -1.43 -24.28 -3.54
C PHE A 128 -1.06 -25.46 -4.45
N SER A 129 -1.51 -26.66 -4.09
CA SER A 129 -1.09 -27.90 -4.72
C SER A 129 -2.04 -28.31 -5.86
N THR A 130 -3.31 -27.94 -5.79
CA THR A 130 -4.30 -28.27 -6.83
C THR A 130 -4.02 -27.54 -8.15
N GLU A 131 -4.39 -28.16 -9.28
CA GLU A 131 -4.22 -27.56 -10.61
C GLU A 131 -4.93 -26.20 -10.72
N GLY A 132 -6.18 -26.11 -10.24
CA GLY A 132 -6.94 -24.87 -10.18
C GLY A 132 -6.38 -23.87 -9.17
N GLY A 133 -5.90 -24.35 -8.02
CA GLY A 133 -5.29 -23.51 -6.99
C GLY A 133 -4.01 -22.85 -7.45
N ARG A 134 -3.19 -23.53 -8.27
CA ARG A 134 -1.98 -22.95 -8.86
C ARG A 134 -2.29 -21.79 -9.81
N ALA A 135 -3.32 -21.93 -10.65
CA ALA A 135 -3.73 -20.86 -11.56
C ALA A 135 -4.27 -19.63 -10.78
N PHE A 136 -5.07 -19.87 -9.74
CA PHE A 136 -5.54 -18.81 -8.85
C PHE A 136 -4.37 -18.15 -8.10
N ALA A 137 -3.48 -18.94 -7.51
CA ALA A 137 -2.34 -18.47 -6.74
C ALA A 137 -1.44 -17.54 -7.55
N VAL A 138 -1.24 -17.81 -8.84
CA VAL A 138 -0.46 -16.91 -9.70
C VAL A 138 -1.04 -15.49 -9.69
N LEU A 139 -2.33 -15.34 -9.99
CA LEU A 139 -2.96 -14.01 -10.07
C LEU A 139 -3.11 -13.40 -8.68
N TRP A 140 -3.49 -14.20 -7.69
CA TRP A 140 -3.73 -13.77 -6.33
C TRP A 140 -2.44 -13.31 -5.62
N ILE A 141 -1.33 -14.03 -5.77
CA ILE A 141 -0.04 -13.64 -5.19
C ILE A 141 0.44 -12.34 -5.84
N LEU A 142 0.32 -12.18 -7.16
CA LEU A 142 0.69 -10.93 -7.85
C LEU A 142 -0.08 -9.72 -7.30
N MET A 143 -1.41 -9.83 -7.21
CA MET A 143 -2.25 -8.77 -6.66
C MET A 143 -1.91 -8.48 -5.19
N SER A 144 -1.66 -9.52 -4.40
CA SER A 144 -1.30 -9.43 -2.99
C SER A 144 0.03 -8.73 -2.75
N THR A 145 1.08 -9.09 -3.50
CA THR A 145 2.40 -8.48 -3.38
C THR A 145 2.37 -7.00 -3.79
N ILE A 146 1.63 -6.66 -4.85
CA ILE A 146 1.45 -5.27 -5.28
C ILE A 146 0.78 -4.44 -4.17
N CYS A 147 -0.31 -4.98 -3.61
CA CYS A 147 -1.08 -4.31 -2.57
C CYS A 147 -0.26 -4.12 -1.28
N LEU A 148 0.54 -5.13 -0.92
CA LEU A 148 1.43 -5.06 0.26
C LEU A 148 2.54 -4.04 0.07
N GLY A 149 3.14 -3.96 -1.12
CA GLY A 149 4.14 -2.93 -1.45
C GLY A 149 3.57 -1.51 -1.33
N GLN A 150 2.37 -1.27 -1.86
CA GLN A 150 1.70 0.02 -1.72
C GLN A 150 1.37 0.36 -0.27
N PHE A 151 0.98 -0.62 0.53
CA PHE A 151 0.72 -0.42 1.95
C PHE A 151 1.96 0.10 2.68
N PHE A 152 3.13 -0.50 2.44
CA PHE A 152 4.39 -0.02 3.03
C PHE A 152 4.78 1.37 2.54
N LEU A 153 4.59 1.67 1.25
CA LEU A 153 4.85 3.01 0.71
C LEU A 153 3.96 4.07 1.38
N TYR A 154 2.66 3.83 1.50
CA TYR A 154 1.75 4.75 2.17
C TYR A 154 2.01 4.86 3.67
N LEU A 155 2.42 3.77 4.33
CA LEU A 155 2.85 3.82 5.73
C LEU A 155 4.11 4.68 5.90
N ALA A 156 5.07 4.58 4.98
CA ALA A 156 6.26 5.41 4.96
C ALA A 156 5.93 6.90 4.67
N GLU A 157 5.01 7.16 3.74
CA GLU A 157 4.50 8.52 3.47
C GLU A 157 3.83 9.11 4.73
N LEU A 158 2.99 8.35 5.43
CA LEU A 158 2.36 8.79 6.69
C LEU A 158 3.38 9.12 7.78
N ASN A 159 4.40 8.27 7.94
CA ASN A 159 5.43 8.50 8.94
C ASN A 159 6.25 9.76 8.60
N THR A 160 6.56 9.95 7.32
CA THR A 160 7.30 11.11 6.81
C THR A 160 6.49 12.40 6.96
N GLU A 161 5.20 12.37 6.64
CA GLU A 161 4.28 13.50 6.81
C GLU A 161 4.23 13.97 8.27
N SER A 162 4.15 13.02 9.22
CA SER A 162 4.14 13.35 10.64
C SER A 162 5.43 14.04 11.11
N SER A 163 6.57 13.59 10.57
CA SER A 163 7.89 14.14 10.88
C SER A 163 8.11 15.52 10.25
N GLN A 164 7.67 15.72 9.00
CA GLN A 164 7.76 17.02 8.33
C GLN A 164 6.83 18.06 8.96
N ASN A 165 5.61 17.68 9.33
CA ASN A 165 4.68 18.58 10.02
C ASN A 165 5.18 18.99 11.41
N ALA A 166 5.87 18.11 12.14
CA ALA A 166 6.51 18.45 13.41
C ALA A 166 7.64 19.47 13.23
N LEU A 167 8.47 19.32 12.20
CA LEU A 167 9.54 20.26 11.87
C LEU A 167 8.99 21.61 11.40
N ILE A 168 7.99 21.62 10.50
CA ILE A 168 7.34 22.84 10.03
C ILE A 168 6.70 23.58 11.21
N LYS A 169 5.99 22.87 12.09
CA LYS A 169 5.39 23.48 13.29
C LYS A 169 6.46 24.04 14.24
N TRP A 170 7.54 23.31 14.47
CA TRP A 170 8.66 23.80 15.27
C TRP A 170 9.33 25.04 14.66
N VAL A 171 9.54 25.08 13.34
CA VAL A 171 10.11 26.26 12.65
C VAL A 171 9.14 27.45 12.66
N LEU A 172 7.84 27.23 12.42
CA LEU A 172 6.81 28.29 12.43
C LEU A 172 6.64 28.87 13.84
N THR A 173 6.58 28.02 14.88
CA THR A 173 6.51 28.48 16.26
C THR A 173 7.80 29.18 16.70
N ARG A 174 8.95 28.82 16.11
CA ARG A 174 10.24 29.44 16.41
C ARG A 174 10.53 30.74 15.66
N ARG A 175 9.84 31.01 14.54
CA ARG A 175 9.93 32.30 13.79
C ARG A 175 8.94 33.36 14.26
N VAL A 176 7.96 33.01 15.07
CA VAL A 176 7.05 33.97 15.70
C VAL A 176 7.37 34.01 17.18
N THR A 177 8.58 34.46 17.50
CA THR A 177 8.93 34.84 18.86
C THR A 177 8.19 36.14 19.17
N ILE A 178 7.58 36.26 20.35
CA ILE A 178 6.77 37.43 20.76
C ILE A 178 7.56 38.75 20.61
N VAL A 179 8.89 38.69 20.68
CA VAL A 179 9.80 39.82 20.43
C VAL A 179 9.69 40.37 19.00
N ASP A 180 9.41 39.54 17.99
CA ASP A 180 9.20 39.99 16.59
C ASP A 180 7.78 40.56 16.37
N LEU A 181 6.80 40.15 17.18
CA LEU A 181 5.45 40.74 17.21
C LEU A 181 5.47 42.11 17.88
N GLU A 182 6.25 42.25 18.96
CA GLU A 182 6.44 43.49 19.70
C GLU A 182 7.40 44.46 18.98
N ALA A 183 8.31 43.96 18.14
CA ALA A 183 9.12 44.79 17.23
C ALA A 183 8.39 45.16 15.91
N ALA A 184 7.33 44.43 15.55
CA ALA A 184 6.42 44.80 14.46
C ALA A 184 5.30 45.77 14.92
N ASP A 185 5.00 45.81 16.22
CA ASP A 185 4.22 46.84 16.90
C ASP A 185 5.07 48.11 17.08
N MET A 186 5.37 48.77 15.96
CA MET A 186 6.21 49.98 15.92
C MET A 186 5.48 51.23 16.47
N ASP A 187 4.17 51.16 16.69
CA ASP A 187 3.31 52.27 17.14
C ASP A 187 2.63 52.04 18.51
N ASN A 188 2.74 50.85 19.10
CA ASN A 188 2.31 50.53 20.47
C ASN A 188 0.84 50.89 20.73
N ASP A 189 -0.03 50.63 19.75
CA ASP A 189 -1.44 51.01 19.78
C ASP A 189 -2.38 49.84 20.18
N GLY A 190 -1.85 48.61 20.21
CA GLY A 190 -2.56 47.41 20.64
C GLY A 190 -3.60 46.88 19.64
N VAL A 191 -3.56 47.27 18.36
CA VAL A 191 -4.50 46.79 17.34
C VAL A 191 -3.76 46.38 16.06
N VAL A 192 -3.97 45.13 15.63
CA VAL A 192 -3.40 44.62 14.37
C VAL A 192 -4.40 44.80 13.22
N GLU A 193 -4.12 45.74 12.30
CA GLU A 193 -4.74 45.79 10.96
C GLU A 193 -3.90 45.03 9.90
#